data_AF-A0A973FQ67-F1
#
_entry.id   AF-A0A973FQ67-F1
#
_cell.length_a   1.000
_cell.length_b   1.000
_cell.length_c   1.000
_cell.angle_alpha   90.00
_cell.angle_beta   90.00
_cell.angle_gamma   90.00
#
_symmetry.space_group_name_H-M   'P 1'
#
loop_
_entity.id
_entity.type
_entity.pdbx_description
1 polymer ?
#
loop_
_entity_poly.entity_id
_entity_poly.type
_entity_poly.pdbx_seq_one_letter_code
_entity_poly.pdbx_strand_id
1 'polypeptide(L)'
;MNTNRPLMLGIVGDGGSGKATLTRGVARLLGSNGVTPICLDDYQRYDRSERLARRLTTADPAANQLDLMAEHLAALRIGGTIQKPGYDHRCGVRRAPEAVAATGLVIAYGMHTLTPPSLAGLFDLTIYLEPDDDLQQIWRFARDTRERGYSAAQVISLQPANDSAARRYVAGQRCYTDLVAHPHMVGNSDTAQTLELLVRRTPVLSPLQPFLAFVEAQALPGTRVERGIADEDGLIGDRLWIDAHLDPVVSQALLGSLWPPQSTSATLQLGAISSLSSAGATSPGFTLIQVLVSSLLVQSRG
;
A
#
# COMPACT_ATOMS: atom_id res chain seq x y z
N MET A 1 8.96 25.92 1.65
CA MET A 1 7.95 25.11 0.91
C MET A 1 6.62 25.31 1.60
N ASN A 2 5.52 25.54 0.88
CA ASN A 2 4.21 25.81 1.49
C ASN A 2 3.79 24.64 2.40
N THR A 3 3.72 24.90 3.71
CA THR A 3 3.35 23.96 4.78
C THR A 3 1.85 23.60 4.79
N ASN A 4 1.09 24.04 3.78
CA ASN A 4 -0.37 24.00 3.78
C ASN A 4 -0.98 23.06 2.73
N ARG A 5 -0.16 22.28 2.01
CA ARG A 5 -0.65 21.30 1.03
C ARG A 5 -0.71 19.91 1.65
N PRO A 6 -1.67 19.06 1.27
CA PRO A 6 -1.68 17.66 1.68
C PRO A 6 -0.39 16.93 1.27
N LEU A 7 0.06 16.02 2.14
CA LEU A 7 0.97 14.95 1.73
C LEU A 7 0.19 13.93 0.91
N MET A 8 0.82 13.41 -0.14
CA MET A 8 0.25 12.36 -0.98
C MET A 8 1.05 11.07 -0.84
N LEU A 9 0.41 10.00 -0.39
CA LEU A 9 0.93 8.63 -0.42
C LEU A 9 0.25 7.84 -1.55
N GLY A 10 1.04 7.32 -2.48
CA GLY A 10 0.57 6.43 -3.54
C GLY A 10 0.90 4.98 -3.22
N ILE A 11 -0.10 4.09 -3.21
CA ILE A 11 0.11 2.65 -3.00
C ILE A 11 -0.39 1.89 -4.23
N VAL A 12 0.52 1.14 -4.87
CA VAL A 12 0.27 0.37 -6.09
C VAL A 12 0.36 -1.13 -5.80
N GLY A 13 -0.33 -1.93 -6.60
CA GLY A 13 -0.24 -3.39 -6.58
C GLY A 13 -1.49 -4.03 -7.13
N ASP A 14 -1.43 -5.31 -7.45
CA ASP A 14 -2.56 -6.05 -8.03
C ASP A 14 -3.66 -6.39 -6.99
N GLY A 15 -4.84 -6.78 -7.45
CA GLY A 15 -5.95 -7.24 -6.62
C GLY A 15 -5.51 -8.35 -5.67
N GLY A 16 -5.77 -8.15 -4.37
CA GLY A 16 -5.34 -9.09 -3.32
C GLY A 16 -3.97 -8.76 -2.71
N SER A 17 -3.25 -7.72 -3.15
CA SER A 17 -1.89 -7.47 -2.65
C SER A 17 -1.77 -6.94 -1.21
N GLY A 18 -2.87 -6.56 -0.55
CA GLY A 18 -2.86 -6.03 0.82
C GLY A 18 -2.89 -4.49 0.97
N LYS A 19 -3.04 -3.73 -0.13
CA LYS A 19 -3.07 -2.25 -0.14
C LYS A 19 -4.05 -1.62 0.86
N ALA A 20 -5.27 -2.15 0.93
CA ALA A 20 -6.30 -1.67 1.83
C ALA A 20 -5.94 -1.91 3.30
N THR A 21 -5.20 -2.99 3.59
CA THR A 21 -4.70 -3.28 4.95
C THR A 21 -3.59 -2.30 5.32
N LEU A 22 -2.62 -2.06 4.43
CA LEU A 22 -1.57 -1.05 4.65
C LEU A 22 -2.16 0.35 4.87
N THR A 23 -3.11 0.75 4.02
CA THR A 23 -3.81 2.05 4.12
C THR A 23 -4.51 2.22 5.46
N ARG A 24 -5.27 1.21 5.91
CA ARG A 24 -5.96 1.24 7.21
C ARG A 24 -4.99 1.29 8.38
N GLY A 25 -3.88 0.57 8.29
CA GLY A 25 -2.82 0.59 9.32
C GLY A 25 -2.19 1.96 9.48
N VAL A 26 -1.76 2.58 8.37
CA VAL A 26 -1.19 3.94 8.37
C VAL A 26 -2.21 4.96 8.87
N ALA A 27 -3.46 4.90 8.41
CA ALA A 27 -4.52 5.81 8.86
C ALA A 27 -4.82 5.67 10.36
N ARG A 28 -4.75 4.46 10.91
CA ARG A 28 -4.92 4.21 12.34
C ARG A 28 -3.75 4.80 13.16
N LEU A 29 -2.52 4.62 12.70
CA LEU A 29 -1.32 5.13 13.39
C LEU A 29 -1.25 6.66 13.41
N LEU A 30 -1.65 7.31 12.31
CA LEU A 30 -1.59 8.78 12.17
C LEU A 30 -2.87 9.50 12.63
N GLY A 31 -3.90 8.75 13.03
CA GLY A 31 -5.21 9.29 13.40
C GLY A 31 -6.11 9.53 12.20
N SER A 32 -7.27 8.87 12.18
CA SER A 32 -8.20 8.85 11.04
C SER A 32 -8.69 10.21 10.57
N ASN A 33 -8.76 11.21 11.46
CA ASN A 33 -9.28 12.54 11.12
C ASN A 33 -8.30 13.36 10.25
N GLY A 34 -7.02 13.01 10.24
CA GLY A 34 -5.99 13.67 9.44
C GLY A 34 -5.67 12.99 8.11
N VAL A 35 -6.39 11.92 7.77
CA VAL A 35 -6.10 11.04 6.63
C VAL A 35 -7.33 10.84 5.75
N THR A 36 -7.17 11.10 4.46
CA THR A 36 -8.18 10.89 3.41
C THR A 36 -7.77 9.71 2.53
N PRO A 37 -8.28 8.48 2.79
CA PRO A 37 -8.03 7.34 1.92
C PRO A 37 -8.88 7.42 0.64
N ILE A 38 -8.27 7.19 -0.52
CA ILE A 38 -8.92 7.16 -1.83
C ILE A 38 -8.69 5.78 -2.46
N CYS A 39 -9.73 4.96 -2.48
CA CYS A 39 -9.74 3.70 -3.21
C CYS A 39 -9.92 3.97 -4.70
N LEU A 40 -8.87 3.74 -5.49
CA LEU A 40 -8.93 3.97 -6.94
C LEU A 40 -9.70 2.87 -7.67
N ASP A 41 -9.95 1.72 -7.03
CA ASP A 41 -10.88 0.71 -7.54
C ASP A 41 -12.34 1.23 -7.60
N ASP A 42 -12.65 2.39 -7.00
CA ASP A 42 -13.98 3.01 -7.09
C ASP A 42 -14.24 3.68 -8.45
N TYR A 43 -13.18 3.90 -9.25
CA TYR A 43 -13.26 4.57 -10.55
C TYR A 43 -13.56 3.61 -11.70
N GLN A 44 -14.17 2.45 -11.41
CA GLN A 44 -14.65 1.53 -12.43
C GLN A 44 -15.67 2.23 -13.33
N ARG A 45 -15.47 2.10 -14.64
CA ARG A 45 -16.33 2.68 -15.68
C ARG A 45 -17.65 1.93 -15.82
N TYR A 46 -17.64 0.65 -15.50
CA TYR A 46 -18.74 -0.27 -15.75
C TYR A 46 -19.11 -1.02 -14.48
N ASP A 47 -20.38 -1.40 -14.38
CA ASP A 47 -20.80 -2.40 -13.40
C ASP A 47 -20.16 -3.75 -13.74
N ARG A 48 -20.09 -4.66 -12.77
CA ARG A 48 -19.46 -5.97 -12.93
C ARG A 48 -20.04 -6.76 -14.09
N SER A 49 -21.36 -6.83 -14.20
CA SER A 49 -22.04 -7.54 -15.29
C SER A 49 -21.70 -6.94 -16.67
N GLU A 50 -21.72 -5.61 -16.75
CA GLU A 50 -21.42 -4.84 -17.94
C GLU A 50 -19.96 -5.02 -18.40
N ARG A 51 -19.03 -5.01 -17.43
CA ARG A 51 -17.60 -5.24 -17.63
C ARG A 51 -17.33 -6.66 -18.14
N LEU A 52 -17.96 -7.67 -17.52
CA LEU A 52 -17.82 -9.07 -17.93
C LEU A 52 -18.40 -9.31 -19.34
N ALA A 53 -19.53 -8.69 -19.69
CA ALA A 53 -20.11 -8.77 -21.03
C ALA A 53 -19.17 -8.21 -22.12
N ARG A 54 -18.34 -7.23 -21.76
CA ARG A 54 -17.28 -6.66 -22.62
C ARG A 54 -15.99 -7.45 -22.60
N ARG A 55 -15.90 -8.54 -21.83
CA ARG A 55 -14.70 -9.36 -21.63
C ARG A 55 -13.51 -8.55 -21.09
N LEU A 56 -13.80 -7.55 -20.24
CA LEU A 56 -12.79 -6.75 -19.57
C LEU A 56 -12.55 -7.27 -18.14
N THR A 57 -11.30 -7.28 -17.73
CA THR A 57 -10.89 -7.47 -16.33
C THR A 57 -11.01 -6.15 -15.57
N THR A 58 -10.85 -6.19 -14.25
CA THR A 58 -10.83 -4.96 -13.44
C THR A 58 -9.58 -4.11 -13.66
N ALA A 59 -8.49 -4.72 -14.14
CA ALA A 59 -7.21 -4.06 -14.41
C ALA A 59 -7.09 -3.54 -15.86
N ASP A 60 -8.07 -3.82 -16.74
CA ASP A 60 -8.08 -3.22 -18.08
C ASP A 60 -8.26 -1.69 -17.97
N PRO A 61 -7.39 -0.88 -18.59
CA PRO A 61 -7.54 0.59 -18.57
C PRO A 61 -8.90 1.07 -19.08
N ALA A 62 -9.47 0.38 -20.09
CA ALA A 62 -10.79 0.67 -20.63
C ALA A 62 -11.94 0.46 -19.62
N ALA A 63 -11.73 -0.36 -18.59
CA ALA A 63 -12.68 -0.58 -17.51
C ALA A 63 -12.59 0.51 -16.42
N ASN A 64 -11.68 1.47 -16.51
CA ASN A 64 -11.42 2.48 -15.50
C ASN A 64 -11.56 3.92 -16.07
N GLN A 65 -11.89 4.87 -15.20
CA GLN A 65 -11.97 6.29 -15.51
C GLN A 65 -10.64 6.99 -15.19
N LEU A 66 -9.57 6.62 -15.91
CA LEU A 66 -8.20 7.07 -15.59
C LEU A 66 -8.01 8.59 -15.67
N ASP A 67 -8.63 9.25 -16.64
CA ASP A 67 -8.54 10.72 -16.77
C ASP A 67 -9.17 11.43 -15.56
N LEU A 68 -10.34 10.93 -15.11
CA LEU A 68 -11.01 11.45 -13.91
C LEU A 68 -10.20 11.17 -12.64
N MET A 69 -9.55 10.00 -12.56
CA MET A 69 -8.63 9.69 -11.47
C MET A 69 -7.48 10.70 -11.41
N ALA A 70 -6.85 10.98 -12.55
CA ALA A 70 -5.75 11.95 -12.66
C ALA A 70 -6.19 13.35 -12.23
N GLU A 71 -7.34 13.82 -12.73
CA GLU A 71 -7.94 15.10 -12.36
C GLU A 71 -8.19 15.20 -10.85
N HIS A 72 -8.82 14.17 -10.27
CA HIS A 72 -9.13 14.14 -8.85
C HIS A 72 -7.88 14.10 -7.97
N LEU A 73 -6.85 13.32 -8.35
CA LEU A 73 -5.59 13.27 -7.61
C LEU A 73 -4.88 14.62 -7.65
N ALA A 74 -4.89 15.32 -8.79
CA ALA A 74 -4.33 16.66 -8.90
C ALA A 74 -5.10 17.69 -8.05
N ALA A 75 -6.43 17.61 -8.01
CA ALA A 75 -7.25 18.47 -7.16
C ALA A 75 -7.00 18.22 -5.67
N LEU A 76 -6.91 16.96 -5.23
CA LEU A 76 -6.59 16.59 -3.86
C LEU A 76 -5.18 17.06 -3.45
N ARG A 77 -4.21 16.97 -4.37
CA ARG A 77 -2.81 17.38 -4.14
C ARG A 77 -2.65 18.85 -3.76
N ILE A 78 -3.59 19.71 -4.14
CA ILE A 78 -3.61 21.14 -3.80
C ILE A 78 -4.60 21.48 -2.66
N GLY A 79 -5.15 20.47 -1.97
CA GLY A 79 -6.08 20.66 -0.85
C GLY A 79 -7.55 20.80 -1.26
N GLY A 80 -7.90 20.43 -2.50
CA GLY A 80 -9.26 20.57 -3.02
C GLY A 80 -10.25 19.51 -2.53
N THR A 81 -11.48 19.65 -3.01
CA THR A 81 -12.58 18.70 -2.83
C THR A 81 -12.97 18.10 -4.17
N ILE A 82 -13.21 16.79 -4.21
CA ILE A 82 -13.60 16.05 -5.42
C ILE A 82 -15.01 15.45 -5.27
N GLN A 83 -15.65 15.12 -6.38
CA GLN A 83 -16.86 14.28 -6.41
C GLN A 83 -16.44 12.85 -6.75
N LYS A 84 -15.91 12.12 -5.76
CA LYS A 84 -15.36 10.78 -5.96
C LYS A 84 -16.48 9.82 -6.40
N PRO A 85 -16.34 9.09 -7.51
CA PRO A 85 -17.28 8.03 -7.85
C PRO A 85 -17.41 7.01 -6.72
N GLY A 86 -18.61 6.47 -6.54
CA GLY A 86 -18.84 5.35 -5.64
C GLY A 86 -18.90 4.03 -6.41
N TYR A 87 -18.34 2.97 -5.83
CA TYR A 87 -18.53 1.61 -6.34
C TYR A 87 -18.82 0.66 -5.18
N ASP A 88 -19.88 -0.12 -5.32
CA ASP A 88 -20.20 -1.19 -4.38
C ASP A 88 -19.48 -2.46 -4.80
N HIS A 89 -18.38 -2.79 -4.11
CA HIS A 89 -17.58 -3.96 -4.43
C HIS A 89 -18.30 -5.28 -4.11
N ARG A 90 -19.35 -5.28 -3.28
CA ARG A 90 -20.11 -6.48 -2.90
C ARG A 90 -21.08 -6.88 -4.00
N CYS A 91 -21.92 -5.96 -4.47
CA CYS A 91 -22.85 -6.24 -5.57
C CYS A 91 -22.29 -5.92 -6.96
N GLY A 92 -21.16 -5.21 -7.04
CA GLY A 92 -20.47 -4.90 -8.29
C GLY A 92 -21.19 -3.86 -9.11
N VAL A 93 -21.75 -2.82 -8.49
CA VAL A 93 -22.47 -1.74 -9.19
C VAL A 93 -21.91 -0.37 -8.81
N ARG A 94 -21.95 0.57 -9.75
CA ARG A 94 -21.61 1.96 -9.49
C ARG A 94 -22.66 2.62 -8.59
N ARG A 95 -22.20 3.57 -7.79
CA ARG A 95 -23.02 4.39 -6.90
C ARG A 95 -22.87 5.87 -7.24
N ALA A 96 -23.78 6.67 -6.71
CA ALA A 96 -23.69 8.12 -6.82
C ALA A 96 -22.33 8.63 -6.30
N PRO A 97 -21.74 9.66 -6.93
CA PRO A 97 -20.53 10.28 -6.42
C PRO A 97 -20.73 10.90 -5.03
N GLU A 98 -19.66 10.97 -4.25
CA GLU A 98 -19.63 11.59 -2.93
C GLU A 98 -18.56 12.69 -2.86
N ALA A 99 -18.87 13.76 -2.11
CA ALA A 99 -17.91 14.83 -1.89
C ALA A 99 -16.80 14.37 -0.93
N VAL A 100 -15.54 14.46 -1.35
CA VAL A 100 -14.37 14.11 -0.54
C VAL A 100 -13.38 15.26 -0.54
N ALA A 101 -13.10 15.82 0.63
CA ALA A 101 -12.11 16.87 0.81
C ALA A 101 -10.75 16.27 1.21
N ALA A 102 -9.67 16.84 0.67
CA ALA A 102 -8.33 16.50 1.14
C ALA A 102 -8.13 16.94 2.59
N THR A 103 -7.58 16.04 3.41
CA THR A 103 -7.04 16.38 4.74
C THR A 103 -5.53 16.58 4.63
N GLY A 104 -4.82 16.61 5.75
CA GLY A 104 -3.36 16.77 5.69
C GLY A 104 -2.64 15.62 4.97
N LEU A 105 -3.20 14.41 4.94
CA LEU A 105 -2.62 13.26 4.23
C LEU A 105 -3.69 12.63 3.34
N VAL A 106 -3.39 12.46 2.06
CA VAL A 106 -4.21 11.69 1.13
C VAL A 106 -3.47 10.40 0.81
N ILE A 107 -4.13 9.26 0.99
CA ILE A 107 -3.58 7.94 0.62
C ILE A 107 -4.39 7.43 -0.58
N ALA A 108 -3.81 7.48 -1.77
CA ALA A 108 -4.43 6.90 -2.97
C ALA A 108 -3.91 5.49 -3.19
N TYR A 109 -4.81 4.52 -3.31
CA TYR A 109 -4.42 3.12 -3.50
C TYR A 109 -5.27 2.40 -4.53
N GLY A 110 -4.63 1.56 -5.35
CA GLY A 110 -5.31 0.77 -6.38
C GLY A 110 -4.35 0.19 -7.41
N MET A 111 -4.91 -0.40 -8.47
CA MET A 111 -4.13 -1.00 -9.55
C MET A 111 -3.52 0.02 -10.52
N HIS A 112 -4.02 1.25 -10.57
CA HIS A 112 -3.63 2.27 -11.55
C HIS A 112 -3.19 3.59 -10.90
N THR A 113 -2.69 3.54 -9.67
CA THR A 113 -2.30 4.74 -8.89
C THR A 113 -1.28 5.63 -9.60
N LEU A 114 -0.38 5.03 -10.39
CA LEU A 114 0.67 5.73 -11.14
C LEU A 114 0.45 5.62 -12.66
N THR A 115 -0.81 5.50 -13.10
CA THR A 115 -1.15 5.41 -14.53
C THR A 115 -1.94 6.65 -14.98
N PRO A 116 -1.43 7.43 -15.96
CA PRO A 116 -0.14 7.28 -16.65
C PRO A 116 1.06 7.59 -15.73
N PRO A 117 2.29 7.19 -16.11
CA PRO A 117 3.49 7.36 -15.27
C PRO A 117 3.74 8.77 -14.75
N SER A 118 3.25 9.80 -15.45
CA SER A 118 3.33 11.20 -15.01
C SER A 118 2.63 11.47 -13.67
N LEU A 119 1.69 10.62 -13.24
CA LEU A 119 1.04 10.73 -11.94
C LEU A 119 1.99 10.50 -10.77
N ALA A 120 3.12 9.82 -10.97
CA ALA A 120 4.12 9.64 -9.92
C ALA A 120 4.59 10.98 -9.32
N GLY A 121 4.67 12.04 -10.14
CA GLY A 121 5.04 13.38 -9.67
C GLY A 121 4.01 14.06 -8.75
N LEU A 122 2.81 13.50 -8.59
CA LEU A 122 1.82 13.99 -7.64
C LEU A 122 2.08 13.48 -6.21
N PHE A 123 2.81 12.38 -6.06
CA PHE A 123 3.00 11.70 -4.79
C PHE A 123 4.29 12.13 -4.09
N ASP A 124 4.21 12.29 -2.77
CA ASP A 124 5.37 12.58 -1.92
C ASP A 124 6.10 11.29 -1.49
N LEU A 125 5.38 10.17 -1.45
CA LEU A 125 5.92 8.83 -1.25
C LEU A 125 5.09 7.84 -2.06
N THR A 126 5.77 6.91 -2.73
CA THR A 126 5.13 5.84 -3.51
C THR A 126 5.59 4.46 -3.09
N ILE A 127 4.65 3.52 -3.02
CA ILE A 127 4.90 2.15 -2.56
C ILE A 127 4.32 1.17 -3.56
N TYR A 128 5.12 0.20 -4.00
CA TYR A 128 4.65 -0.97 -4.73
C TYR A 128 4.52 -2.15 -3.76
N LEU A 129 3.37 -2.81 -3.74
CA LEU A 129 3.09 -3.95 -2.86
C LEU A 129 2.90 -5.22 -3.71
N GLU A 130 3.85 -6.12 -3.60
CA GLU A 130 3.99 -7.35 -4.39
C GLU A 130 4.19 -8.57 -3.50
N PRO A 131 3.13 -9.12 -2.85
CA PRO A 131 3.28 -10.39 -2.16
C PRO A 131 3.55 -11.55 -3.13
N ASP A 132 4.09 -12.65 -2.59
CA ASP A 132 4.21 -13.91 -3.35
C ASP A 132 2.91 -14.26 -4.06
N ASP A 133 3.00 -14.81 -5.28
CA ASP A 133 1.84 -15.16 -6.10
C ASP A 133 0.81 -16.03 -5.35
N ASP A 134 1.27 -17.05 -4.61
CA ASP A 134 0.40 -17.94 -3.84
C ASP A 134 -0.31 -17.19 -2.70
N LEU A 135 0.41 -16.29 -2.02
CA LEU A 135 -0.15 -15.48 -0.93
C LEU A 135 -1.20 -14.52 -1.48
N GLN A 136 -0.89 -13.87 -2.60
CA GLN A 136 -1.81 -12.99 -3.29
C GLN A 136 -3.08 -13.72 -3.72
N GLN A 137 -2.95 -14.93 -4.26
CA GLN A 137 -4.08 -15.76 -4.67
C GLN A 137 -4.97 -16.14 -3.49
N ILE A 138 -4.39 -16.57 -2.36
CA ILE A 138 -5.14 -16.89 -1.13
C ILE A 138 -5.92 -15.67 -0.66
N TRP A 139 -5.26 -14.51 -0.56
CA TRP A 139 -5.89 -13.27 -0.11
C TRP A 139 -6.97 -12.77 -1.06
N ARG A 140 -6.73 -12.82 -2.38
CA ARG A 140 -7.73 -12.46 -3.39
C ARG A 140 -8.93 -13.38 -3.32
N PHE A 141 -8.72 -14.70 -3.24
CA PHE A 141 -9.81 -15.67 -3.15
C PHE A 141 -10.66 -15.46 -1.89
N ALA A 142 -10.01 -15.32 -0.74
CA ALA A 142 -10.66 -15.03 0.54
C ALA A 142 -11.50 -13.75 0.47
N ARG A 143 -10.93 -12.64 -0.02
CA ARG A 143 -11.62 -11.36 -0.16
C ARG A 143 -12.78 -11.45 -1.14
N ASP A 144 -12.57 -12.02 -2.31
CA ASP A 144 -13.55 -11.97 -3.38
C ASP A 144 -14.78 -12.83 -3.07
N THR A 145 -14.57 -13.96 -2.39
CA THR A 145 -15.66 -14.85 -1.94
C THR A 145 -16.40 -14.34 -0.72
N ARG A 146 -15.71 -13.68 0.23
CA ARG A 146 -16.33 -13.21 1.49
C ARG A 146 -16.91 -11.81 1.40
N GLU A 147 -16.23 -10.90 0.70
CA GLU A 147 -16.52 -9.46 0.73
C GLU A 147 -17.08 -8.96 -0.59
N ARG A 148 -16.59 -9.47 -1.74
CA ARG A 148 -17.00 -8.98 -3.06
C ARG A 148 -18.11 -9.81 -3.72
N GLY A 149 -18.69 -10.78 -3.03
CA GLY A 149 -19.86 -11.52 -3.50
C GLY A 149 -19.64 -12.38 -4.75
N TYR A 150 -18.41 -12.76 -5.06
CA TYR A 150 -18.13 -13.76 -6.10
C TYR A 150 -18.31 -15.18 -5.55
N SER A 151 -18.74 -16.11 -6.39
CA SER A 151 -18.65 -17.54 -6.05
C SER A 151 -17.21 -18.02 -6.22
N ALA A 152 -16.83 -19.09 -5.50
CA ALA A 152 -15.52 -19.72 -5.66
C ALA A 152 -15.22 -20.10 -7.12
N ALA A 153 -16.22 -20.63 -7.83
CA ALA A 153 -16.10 -20.98 -9.24
C ALA A 153 -15.83 -19.76 -10.14
N GLN A 154 -16.44 -18.60 -9.84
CA GLN A 154 -16.18 -17.36 -10.56
C GLN A 154 -14.75 -16.84 -10.31
N VAL A 155 -14.28 -16.90 -9.06
CA VAL A 155 -12.92 -16.46 -8.75
C VAL A 155 -11.91 -17.31 -9.51
N ILE A 156 -12.06 -18.64 -9.46
CA ILE A 156 -11.17 -19.59 -10.16
C ILE A 156 -11.22 -19.37 -11.68
N SER A 157 -12.39 -19.14 -12.26
CA SER A 157 -12.50 -18.97 -13.72
C SER A 157 -11.94 -17.65 -14.23
N LEU A 158 -11.99 -16.57 -13.43
CA LEU A 158 -11.46 -15.26 -13.80
C LEU A 158 -9.95 -15.13 -13.54
N GLN A 159 -9.38 -16.01 -12.71
CA GLN A 159 -8.00 -15.98 -12.24
C GLN A 159 -6.97 -15.80 -13.38
N PRO A 160 -6.96 -16.62 -14.46
CA PRO A 160 -5.94 -16.48 -15.51
C PRO A 160 -6.01 -15.14 -16.26
N ALA A 161 -7.24 -14.64 -16.51
CA ALA A 161 -7.44 -13.37 -17.18
C ALA A 161 -6.98 -12.19 -16.32
N ASN A 162 -7.30 -12.23 -15.02
CA ASN A 162 -6.87 -11.21 -14.06
C ASN A 162 -5.34 -11.15 -13.94
N ASP A 163 -4.66 -12.31 -13.81
CA ASP A 163 -3.20 -12.33 -13.71
C ASP A 163 -2.52 -11.82 -14.99
N SER A 164 -3.07 -12.17 -16.16
CA SER A 164 -2.60 -11.66 -17.45
C SER A 164 -2.74 -10.15 -17.54
N ALA A 165 -3.89 -9.61 -17.13
CA ALA A 165 -4.15 -8.18 -17.11
C ALA A 165 -3.26 -7.44 -16.10
N ALA A 166 -3.04 -8.01 -14.91
CA ALA A 166 -2.16 -7.45 -13.89
C ALA A 166 -0.72 -7.32 -14.40
N ARG A 167 -0.17 -8.39 -14.99
CA ARG A 167 1.17 -8.34 -15.62
C ARG A 167 1.25 -7.29 -16.73
N ARG A 168 0.18 -7.12 -17.50
CA ARG A 168 0.16 -6.18 -18.63
C ARG A 168 0.00 -4.72 -18.22
N TYR A 169 -0.86 -4.43 -17.24
CA TYR A 169 -1.32 -3.07 -16.96
C TYR A 169 -0.93 -2.54 -15.58
N VAL A 170 -0.48 -3.40 -14.66
CA VAL A 170 -0.13 -3.02 -13.28
C VAL A 170 1.36 -3.09 -13.04
N ALA A 171 2.01 -4.21 -13.43
CA ALA A 171 3.42 -4.49 -13.12
C ALA A 171 4.39 -3.37 -13.53
N GLY A 172 4.18 -2.75 -14.70
CA GLY A 172 5.03 -1.67 -15.20
C GLY A 172 5.06 -0.41 -14.32
N GLN A 173 4.18 -0.29 -13.32
CA GLN A 173 4.22 0.84 -12.38
C GLN A 173 5.31 0.70 -11.32
N ARG A 174 5.85 -0.51 -11.11
CA ARG A 174 6.86 -0.81 -10.08
C ARG A 174 8.11 0.06 -10.23
N CYS A 175 8.58 0.32 -11.44
CA CYS A 175 9.79 1.13 -11.67
C CYS A 175 9.61 2.62 -11.32
N TYR A 176 8.39 3.09 -11.05
CA TYR A 176 8.12 4.48 -10.64
C TYR A 176 7.91 4.64 -9.12
N THR A 177 8.08 3.59 -8.32
CA THR A 177 7.89 3.67 -6.86
C THR A 177 9.18 3.91 -6.08
N ASP A 178 9.08 4.54 -4.92
CA ASP A 178 10.22 4.73 -4.00
C ASP A 178 10.53 3.45 -3.21
N LEU A 179 9.49 2.83 -2.65
CA LEU A 179 9.59 1.65 -1.81
C LEU A 179 8.89 0.48 -2.49
N VAL A 180 9.53 -0.69 -2.48
CA VAL A 180 8.85 -1.94 -2.87
C VAL A 180 8.77 -2.84 -1.65
N ALA A 181 7.60 -3.40 -1.41
CA ALA A 181 7.33 -4.28 -0.30
C ALA A 181 6.84 -5.63 -0.81
N HIS A 182 7.58 -6.66 -0.45
CA HIS A 182 7.35 -8.04 -0.87
C HIS A 182 7.10 -8.92 0.35
N PRO A 183 5.82 -9.10 0.74
CA PRO A 183 5.45 -10.10 1.73
C PRO A 183 5.59 -11.52 1.17
N HIS A 184 6.44 -12.32 1.79
CA HIS A 184 6.64 -13.73 1.48
C HIS A 184 5.83 -14.63 2.41
N MET A 185 5.29 -15.70 1.85
CA MET A 185 4.61 -16.74 2.62
C MET A 185 5.63 -17.56 3.43
N VAL A 186 5.27 -17.90 4.67
CA VAL A 186 6.08 -18.81 5.49
C VAL A 186 5.34 -20.13 5.67
N GLY A 187 5.89 -21.20 5.09
CA GLY A 187 5.24 -22.50 5.04
C GLY A 187 3.90 -22.41 4.28
N ASN A 188 2.86 -23.04 4.83
CA ASN A 188 1.50 -23.02 4.26
C ASN A 188 0.57 -22.02 4.98
N SER A 189 1.14 -21.02 5.65
CA SER A 189 0.38 -20.06 6.47
C SER A 189 0.29 -18.71 5.79
N ASP A 190 -0.92 -18.17 5.67
CA ASP A 190 -1.18 -16.82 5.19
C ASP A 190 -1.17 -15.77 6.31
N THR A 191 -0.95 -16.18 7.57
CA THR A 191 -1.02 -15.30 8.76
C THR A 191 0.34 -14.73 9.17
N ALA A 192 1.42 -15.44 8.86
CA ALA A 192 2.79 -15.02 9.14
C ALA A 192 3.50 -14.80 7.80
N GLN A 193 4.10 -13.61 7.63
CA GLN A 193 4.83 -13.27 6.41
C GLN A 193 6.21 -12.74 6.76
N THR A 194 7.23 -13.25 6.08
CA THR A 194 8.54 -12.60 6.04
C THR A 194 8.40 -11.41 5.09
N LEU A 195 8.95 -10.27 5.44
CA LEU A 195 8.86 -9.07 4.64
C LEU A 195 10.23 -8.74 4.06
N GLU A 196 10.31 -8.69 2.73
CA GLU A 196 11.40 -8.05 2.01
C GLU A 196 10.97 -6.61 1.65
N LEU A 197 11.83 -5.64 1.96
CA LEU A 197 11.67 -4.24 1.58
C LEU A 197 12.84 -3.82 0.68
N LEU A 198 12.54 -3.29 -0.50
CA LEU A 198 13.52 -2.61 -1.35
C LEU A 198 13.36 -1.10 -1.16
N VAL A 199 14.34 -0.49 -0.51
CA VAL A 199 14.42 0.93 -0.21
C VAL A 199 15.29 1.59 -1.27
N ARG A 200 14.68 2.19 -2.29
CA ARG A 200 15.45 2.82 -3.38
C ARG A 200 16.14 4.10 -2.92
N ARG A 201 17.26 4.44 -3.57
CA ARG A 201 18.01 5.66 -3.28
C ARG A 201 17.31 6.89 -3.86
N THR A 202 16.25 7.34 -3.19
CA THR A 202 15.54 8.59 -3.50
C THR A 202 15.70 9.58 -2.34
N PRO A 203 15.61 10.90 -2.59
CA PRO A 203 15.63 11.90 -1.52
C PRO A 203 14.52 11.69 -0.48
N VAL A 204 13.39 11.12 -0.90
CA VAL A 204 12.24 10.79 -0.03
C VAL A 204 12.61 9.74 1.02
N LEU A 205 13.45 8.77 0.65
CA LEU A 205 13.83 7.65 1.51
C LEU A 205 15.17 7.84 2.22
N SER A 206 15.90 8.93 1.98
CA SER A 206 17.12 9.23 2.72
C SER A 206 16.96 9.23 4.25
N PRO A 207 15.81 9.64 4.84
CA PRO A 207 15.63 9.56 6.28
C PRO A 207 15.61 8.14 6.86
N LEU A 208 15.49 7.08 6.04
CA LEU A 208 15.63 5.69 6.50
C LEU A 208 17.07 5.22 6.62
N GLN A 209 18.04 5.96 6.09
CA GLN A 209 19.44 5.53 6.10
C GLN A 209 20.01 5.29 7.52
N PRO A 210 19.71 6.13 8.54
CA PRO A 210 20.10 5.85 9.91
C PRO A 210 19.44 4.57 10.47
N PHE A 211 18.18 4.30 10.12
CA PHE A 211 17.49 3.08 10.53
C PHE A 211 18.15 1.84 9.92
N LEU A 212 18.44 1.84 8.62
CA LEU A 212 19.12 0.71 7.96
C LEU A 212 20.52 0.47 8.55
N ALA A 213 21.28 1.54 8.81
CA ALA A 213 22.58 1.45 9.47
C ALA A 213 22.47 0.91 10.91
N PHE A 214 21.41 1.27 11.64
CA PHE A 214 21.13 0.71 12.97
C PHE A 214 20.87 -0.79 12.92
N VAL A 215 20.01 -1.25 12.00
CA VAL A 215 19.70 -2.68 11.84
C VAL A 215 20.96 -3.49 11.52
N GLU A 216 21.78 -2.97 10.60
CA GLU A 216 23.07 -3.56 10.22
C GLU A 216 24.05 -3.61 11.40
N ALA A 217 24.23 -2.50 12.11
CA ALA A 217 25.18 -2.39 13.22
C ALA A 217 24.82 -3.26 14.43
N GLN A 218 23.53 -3.44 14.70
CA GLN A 218 23.04 -4.24 15.82
C GLN A 218 22.96 -5.74 15.50
N ALA A 219 23.07 -6.13 14.23
CA ALA A 219 22.94 -7.52 13.76
C ALA A 219 21.73 -8.23 14.39
N LEU A 220 20.57 -7.56 14.38
CA LEU A 220 19.37 -8.03 15.08
C LEU A 220 18.89 -9.37 14.51
N PRO A 221 18.67 -10.41 15.34
CA PRO A 221 18.17 -11.70 14.88
C PRO A 221 16.86 -11.58 14.10
N GLY A 222 16.76 -12.31 12.99
CA GLY A 222 15.60 -12.27 12.10
C GLY A 222 15.51 -11.01 11.24
N THR A 223 16.60 -10.25 11.13
CA THR A 223 16.72 -9.15 10.17
C THR A 223 17.99 -9.29 9.33
N ARG A 224 17.97 -8.76 8.11
CA ARG A 224 19.16 -8.70 7.24
C ARG A 224 19.09 -7.47 6.35
N VAL A 225 20.22 -6.79 6.18
CA VAL A 225 20.34 -5.63 5.28
C VAL A 225 21.37 -5.93 4.19
N GLU A 226 21.05 -5.63 2.94
CA GLU A 226 21.98 -5.64 1.81
C GLU A 226 22.05 -4.23 1.22
N ARG A 227 23.25 -3.64 1.16
CA ARG A 227 23.43 -2.25 0.75
C ARG A 227 23.79 -2.13 -0.73
N GLY A 228 23.25 -1.11 -1.39
CA GLY A 228 23.66 -0.73 -2.74
C GLY A 228 23.41 -1.80 -3.82
N ILE A 229 22.37 -2.60 -3.65
CA ILE A 229 21.96 -3.60 -4.64
C ILE A 229 21.25 -2.92 -5.83
N ALA A 230 21.27 -3.57 -6.99
CA ALA A 230 20.35 -3.28 -8.08
C ALA A 230 19.14 -4.20 -7.95
N ASP A 231 17.93 -3.63 -7.99
CA ASP A 231 16.70 -4.42 -8.04
C ASP A 231 16.37 -4.92 -9.46
N GLU A 232 15.27 -5.65 -9.60
CA GLU A 232 14.81 -6.21 -10.88
C GLU A 232 14.46 -5.14 -11.94
N ASP A 233 14.21 -3.89 -11.52
CA ASP A 233 13.98 -2.76 -12.44
C ASP A 233 15.31 -2.06 -12.81
N GLY A 234 16.45 -2.54 -12.30
CA GLY A 234 17.77 -1.95 -12.49
C GLY A 234 18.02 -0.70 -11.63
N LEU A 235 17.16 -0.44 -10.63
CA LEU A 235 17.27 0.71 -9.76
C LEU A 235 18.12 0.39 -8.52
N ILE A 236 18.95 1.35 -8.10
CA ILE A 236 19.86 1.16 -6.97
C ILE A 236 19.14 1.45 -5.65
N GLY A 237 19.27 0.54 -4.70
CA GLY A 237 18.64 0.64 -3.39
C GLY A 237 19.36 -0.19 -2.34
N ASP A 238 18.72 -0.29 -1.19
CA ASP A 238 19.09 -1.19 -0.12
C ASP A 238 17.93 -2.18 0.10
N ARG A 239 18.25 -3.43 0.45
CA ARG A 239 17.26 -4.46 0.77
C ARG A 239 17.25 -4.72 2.26
N LEU A 240 16.06 -4.77 2.86
CA LEU A 240 15.85 -5.14 4.24
C LEU A 240 14.92 -6.36 4.31
N TRP A 241 15.38 -7.43 4.94
CA TRP A 241 14.59 -8.60 5.30
C TRP A 241 14.18 -8.54 6.75
N ILE A 242 12.93 -8.92 7.01
CA ILE A 242 12.36 -9.05 8.34
C ILE A 242 11.60 -10.37 8.40
N ASP A 243 12.03 -11.28 9.26
CA ASP A 243 11.39 -12.58 9.42
C ASP A 243 9.98 -12.47 9.97
N ALA A 244 9.12 -13.41 9.57
CA ALA A 244 7.72 -13.47 10.01
C ALA A 244 7.55 -13.61 11.52
N HIS A 245 8.56 -14.15 12.20
CA HIS A 245 8.57 -14.41 13.63
C HIS A 245 9.74 -13.68 14.29
N LEU A 246 9.65 -12.35 14.31
CA LEU A 246 10.58 -11.54 15.09
C LEU A 246 10.35 -11.72 16.59
N ASP A 247 11.46 -11.81 17.33
CA ASP A 247 11.43 -11.74 18.78
C ASP A 247 10.82 -10.40 19.24
N PRO A 248 9.99 -10.37 20.30
CA PRO A 248 9.39 -9.13 20.80
C PRO A 248 10.40 -8.04 21.17
N VAL A 249 11.57 -8.40 21.70
CA VAL A 249 12.64 -7.46 22.07
C VAL A 249 13.23 -6.81 20.81
N VAL A 250 13.49 -7.63 19.77
CA VAL A 250 13.96 -7.13 18.47
C VAL A 250 12.91 -6.20 17.85
N SER A 251 11.63 -6.59 17.90
CA SER A 251 10.53 -5.77 17.41
C SER A 251 10.49 -4.40 18.09
N GLN A 252 10.65 -4.34 19.41
CA GLN A 252 10.70 -3.07 20.15
C GLN A 252 11.92 -2.23 19.78
N ALA A 253 13.09 -2.84 19.59
CA ALA A 253 14.30 -2.14 19.17
C ALA A 253 14.14 -1.49 17.78
N LEU A 254 13.53 -2.21 16.83
CA LEU A 254 13.24 -1.68 15.49
C LEU A 254 12.26 -0.49 15.55
N LEU A 255 11.18 -0.63 16.31
CA LEU A 255 10.19 0.43 16.49
C LEU A 255 10.78 1.68 17.13
N GLY A 256 11.61 1.51 18.17
CA GLY A 256 12.28 2.62 18.85
C GLY A 256 13.27 3.39 17.97
N SER A 257 13.84 2.73 16.96
CA SER A 257 14.73 3.36 15.98
C SER A 257 13.94 4.06 14.86
N LEU A 258 12.81 3.48 14.42
CA LEU A 258 11.98 4.04 13.36
C LEU A 258 11.17 5.26 13.79
N TRP A 259 10.62 5.26 15.00
CA TRP A 259 9.71 6.34 15.42
C TRP A 259 10.47 7.46 16.14
N PRO A 260 10.35 8.72 15.70
CA PRO A 260 11.09 9.81 16.33
C PRO A 260 10.59 10.03 17.78
N PRO A 261 11.49 10.10 18.78
CA PRO A 261 11.12 10.37 20.18
C PRO A 261 10.64 11.82 20.43
N GLN A 262 10.64 12.70 19.41
CA GLN A 262 10.39 14.14 19.55
C GLN A 262 9.10 14.64 18.87
N SER A 263 8.23 13.76 18.37
CA SER A 263 6.95 14.19 17.77
C SER A 263 5.90 14.53 18.85
N THR A 264 5.97 15.76 19.35
CA THR A 264 5.16 16.34 20.44
C THR A 264 3.70 16.64 20.07
N SER A 265 3.04 15.85 19.20
CA SER A 265 1.60 16.02 18.95
C SER A 265 0.75 14.76 18.99
N ALA A 266 1.33 13.58 19.22
CA ALA A 266 0.58 12.45 19.75
C ALA A 266 1.58 11.48 20.34
N THR A 267 1.58 11.34 21.67
CA THR A 267 2.16 10.16 22.31
C THR A 267 1.47 8.95 21.69
N LEU A 268 2.16 8.19 20.83
CA LEU A 268 1.65 6.90 20.35
C LEU A 268 1.38 6.06 21.60
N GLN A 269 0.10 5.94 21.99
CA GLN A 269 -0.27 5.05 23.07
C GLN A 269 -0.12 3.62 22.56
N LEU A 270 1.06 3.05 22.83
CA LEU A 270 1.48 1.67 22.51
C LEU A 270 0.47 0.61 22.97
N GLY A 271 -0.40 0.90 23.96
CA GLY A 271 -1.50 0.02 24.37
C GLY A 271 -2.56 -0.23 23.30
N ALA A 272 -2.67 0.62 22.28
CA ALA A 272 -3.53 0.39 21.12
C ALA A 272 -2.87 -0.54 20.08
N ILE A 273 -1.53 -0.67 20.10
CA ILE A 273 -0.76 -1.52 19.19
C ILE A 273 -0.82 -2.99 19.63
N SER A 274 -0.88 -3.28 20.93
CA SER A 274 -1.15 -4.64 21.42
C SER A 274 -2.60 -5.07 21.17
N SER A 275 -3.56 -4.13 21.11
CA SER A 275 -4.94 -4.41 20.66
C SER A 275 -5.08 -4.55 19.13
N LEU A 276 -4.01 -4.37 18.35
CA LEU A 276 -3.99 -4.78 16.92
C LEU A 276 -4.05 -6.31 16.76
N SER A 277 -3.88 -7.07 17.84
CA SER A 277 -3.92 -8.53 17.86
C SER A 277 -5.32 -9.14 18.05
N SER A 278 -6.37 -8.36 18.36
CA SER A 278 -7.69 -8.90 18.70
C SER A 278 -8.76 -8.84 17.59
N ALA A 279 -8.38 -8.63 16.32
CA ALA A 279 -9.26 -8.87 15.17
C ALA A 279 -8.46 -9.12 13.88
N GLY A 280 -7.88 -10.33 13.74
CA GLY A 280 -7.15 -10.78 12.55
C GLY A 280 -5.68 -10.42 12.60
N ALA A 281 -4.85 -11.38 13.02
CA ALA A 281 -3.41 -11.24 13.20
C ALA A 281 -2.72 -10.67 11.94
N THR A 282 -2.27 -9.42 12.00
CA THR A 282 -1.28 -8.89 11.06
C THR A 282 0.10 -9.35 11.50
N SER A 283 0.90 -9.88 10.57
CA SER A 283 2.27 -10.29 10.88
C SER A 283 3.12 -9.12 11.41
N PRO A 284 4.16 -9.40 12.21
CA PRO A 284 5.13 -8.38 12.65
C PRO A 284 5.72 -7.58 11.48
N GLY A 285 6.06 -8.24 10.37
CA GLY A 285 6.56 -7.56 9.16
C GLY A 285 5.57 -6.56 8.59
N PHE A 286 4.29 -6.94 8.46
CA PHE A 286 3.26 -6.05 7.93
C PHE A 286 2.94 -4.88 8.89
N THR A 287 3.12 -5.06 10.19
CA THR A 287 3.02 -3.98 11.18
C THR A 287 4.20 -3.01 11.06
N LEU A 288 5.41 -3.54 10.82
CA LEU A 288 6.62 -2.73 10.72
C LEU A 288 6.61 -1.82 9.49
N ILE A 289 6.13 -2.30 8.33
CA ILE A 289 5.95 -1.41 7.16
C ILE A 289 4.95 -0.27 7.45
N GLN A 290 3.86 -0.53 8.19
CA GLN A 290 2.91 0.52 8.56
C GLN A 290 3.59 1.60 9.42
N VAL A 291 4.42 1.20 10.38
CA VAL A 291 5.17 2.12 11.24
C VAL A 291 6.24 2.88 10.47
N LEU A 292 7.00 2.18 9.62
CA LEU A 292 8.04 2.78 8.78
C LEU A 292 7.45 3.84 7.84
N VAL A 293 6.37 3.51 7.12
CA VAL A 293 5.68 4.46 6.23
C VAL A 293 5.12 5.63 7.02
N SER A 294 4.52 5.38 8.18
CA SER A 294 3.99 6.45 9.04
C SER A 294 5.10 7.37 9.54
N SER A 295 6.25 6.83 9.93
CA SER A 295 7.41 7.62 10.37
C SER A 295 7.98 8.50 9.25
N LEU A 296 8.13 7.95 8.04
CA LEU A 296 8.55 8.71 6.86
C LEU A 296 7.62 9.91 6.59
N LEU A 297 6.31 9.69 6.67
CA LEU A 297 5.31 10.74 6.44
C LEU A 297 5.37 11.83 7.52
N VAL A 298 5.59 11.46 8.78
CA VAL A 298 5.75 12.42 9.88
C VAL A 298 7.03 13.25 9.68
N GLN A 299 8.14 12.61 9.34
CA GLN A 299 9.41 13.30 9.10
C GLN A 299 9.35 14.22 7.87
N SER A 300 8.55 13.87 6.86
CA SER A 300 8.34 14.71 5.67
C SER A 300 7.52 15.99 5.94
N ARG A 301 6.88 16.11 7.12
CA ARG A 301 6.14 17.31 7.52
C ARG A 301 6.92 18.28 8.43
N GLY A 302 7.93 17.77 9.14
CA GLY A 302 8.77 18.55 10.05
C GLY A 302 9.80 19.38 9.29
#